data_AF-A0A1H9WH72-F1
#
_entry.id   AF-A0A1H9WH72-F1
#
_cell.length_a   1.000
_cell.length_b   1.000
_cell.length_c   1.000
_cell.angle_alpha   90.00
_cell.angle_beta   90.00
_cell.angle_gamma   90.00
#
_symmetry.space_group_name_H-M   'P 1'
#
loop_
_entity.id
_entity.type
_entity.pdbx_description
1 polymer ?
#
loop_
_entity_poly.entity_id
_entity_poly.type
_entity_poly.pdbx_seq_one_letter_code
_entity_poly.pdbx_strand_id
1 'polypeptide(L)'
;MPRIRFEVPSGAGRQLIAAGKAVQLVEPTSQGGPGVAVRPLAGAPMRMRLVFAWRRERLTWSQASRVFADVLGAYAGQAADSPVFRPWWEERAAALTSAG
;
A
#
# COMPACT_ATOMS: atom_id res chain seq x y z
N MET A 1 4.67 1.45 23.51
CA MET A 1 5.39 1.46 22.22
C MET A 1 5.79 0.04 21.84
N PRO A 2 5.75 -0.35 20.56
CA PRO A 2 6.18 -1.69 20.13
C PRO A 2 7.69 -1.86 20.34
N ARG A 3 8.12 -3.04 20.78
CA ARG A 3 9.54 -3.39 20.95
C ARG A 3 10.05 -4.07 19.68
N ILE A 4 10.98 -3.41 18.99
CA ILE A 4 11.55 -3.93 17.75
C ILE A 4 12.60 -4.99 18.07
N ARG A 5 12.37 -6.24 17.63
CA ARG A 5 13.31 -7.36 17.82
C ARG A 5 14.15 -7.64 16.57
N PHE A 6 13.63 -7.30 15.41
CA PHE A 6 14.26 -7.54 14.12
C PHE A 6 14.18 -6.26 13.30
N GLU A 7 15.32 -5.84 12.77
CA GLU A 7 15.43 -4.81 11.75
C GLU A 7 16.07 -5.47 10.54
N VAL A 8 15.36 -5.48 9.41
CA VAL A 8 15.77 -6.20 8.21
C VAL A 8 15.51 -5.32 6.99
N PRO A 9 16.33 -5.44 5.92
CA PRO A 9 16.06 -4.77 4.66
C PRO A 9 14.69 -5.16 4.07
N SER A 10 14.17 -4.31 3.19
CA SER A 10 12.90 -4.57 2.50
C SER A 10 12.88 -5.95 1.85
N GLY A 11 11.77 -6.67 2.04
CA GLY A 11 11.58 -8.03 1.50
C GLY A 11 12.24 -9.16 2.28
N ALA A 12 13.28 -8.91 3.07
CA ALA A 12 13.99 -9.96 3.83
C ALA A 12 13.19 -10.50 5.03
N GLY A 13 12.19 -9.75 5.51
CA GLY A 13 11.36 -10.14 6.66
C GLY A 13 10.36 -11.27 6.39
N ARG A 14 10.09 -11.63 5.12
CA ARG A 14 9.01 -12.57 4.78
C ARG A 14 9.18 -13.95 5.42
N GLN A 15 10.41 -14.44 5.51
CA GLN A 15 10.70 -15.75 6.13
C GLN A 15 10.43 -15.73 7.64
N LEU A 16 10.75 -14.62 8.33
CA LEU A 16 10.47 -14.47 9.76
C LEU A 16 8.96 -14.49 10.05
N ILE A 17 8.17 -13.88 9.16
CA ILE A 17 6.71 -13.85 9.30
C ILE A 17 6.12 -15.23 9.03
N ALA A 18 6.54 -15.90 7.95
CA ALA A 18 6.09 -17.26 7.64
C ALA A 18 6.45 -18.27 8.74
N ALA A 19 7.57 -18.07 9.43
CA ALA A 19 7.98 -18.87 10.59
C ALA A 19 7.30 -18.47 11.92
N GLY A 20 6.34 -17.54 11.89
CA GLY A 20 5.63 -17.06 13.08
C GLY A 20 6.47 -16.27 14.07
N LYS A 21 7.60 -15.70 13.63
CA LYS A 21 8.55 -14.95 14.48
C LYS A 21 8.36 -13.44 14.44
N ALA A 22 7.67 -12.92 13.44
CA ALA A 22 7.50 -11.48 13.24
C ALA A 22 6.15 -11.15 12.59
N VAL A 23 5.78 -9.86 12.67
CA VAL A 23 4.71 -9.22 11.89
C VAL A 23 5.30 -7.98 11.23
N GLN A 24 4.71 -7.54 10.12
CA GLN A 24 5.10 -6.30 9.44
C GLN A 24 3.87 -5.50 9.05
N LEU A 25 4.01 -4.18 9.00
CA LEU A 25 3.06 -3.33 8.29
C LEU A 25 3.26 -3.52 6.78
N VAL A 26 2.15 -3.56 6.04
CA VAL A 26 2.17 -3.78 4.60
C VAL A 26 1.31 -2.72 3.89
N GLU A 27 1.65 -2.45 2.65
CA GLU A 27 0.89 -1.55 1.79
C GLU A 27 -0.44 -2.18 1.33
N PRO A 28 -1.43 -1.37 0.93
CA PRO A 28 -2.71 -1.85 0.40
C PRO A 28 -2.63 -2.89 -0.71
N THR A 29 -1.57 -2.84 -1.52
CA THR A 29 -1.31 -3.74 -2.65
C THR A 29 -0.81 -5.12 -2.23
N SER A 30 -0.52 -5.36 -0.95
CA SER A 30 0.06 -6.62 -0.47
C SER A 30 -0.96 -7.76 -0.41
N GLN A 31 -0.64 -8.87 -1.06
CA GLN A 31 -1.54 -10.03 -1.22
C GLN A 31 -1.24 -11.22 -0.29
N GLY A 32 -0.35 -11.07 0.70
CA GLY A 32 0.04 -12.17 1.59
C GLY A 32 0.78 -13.30 0.85
N GLY A 33 0.57 -14.55 1.28
CA GLY A 33 1.06 -15.76 0.59
C GLY A 33 1.09 -16.99 1.49
N PRO A 34 1.73 -18.10 1.05
CA PRO A 34 1.80 -19.32 1.85
C PRO A 34 2.33 -19.05 3.25
N GLY A 35 1.57 -19.46 4.27
CA GLY A 35 1.93 -19.25 5.69
C GLY A 35 1.85 -17.80 6.18
N VAL A 36 1.32 -16.85 5.39
CA VAL A 36 1.25 -15.43 5.73
C VAL A 36 -0.14 -14.86 5.44
N ALA A 37 -0.83 -14.42 6.48
CA ALA A 37 -2.09 -13.70 6.37
C ALA A 37 -1.88 -12.19 6.46
N VAL A 38 -2.60 -11.44 5.63
CA VAL A 38 -2.76 -9.98 5.77
C VAL A 38 -4.01 -9.70 6.61
N ARG A 39 -3.92 -8.74 7.54
CA ARG A 39 -5.02 -8.38 8.44
C ARG A 39 -5.21 -6.86 8.46
N PRO A 40 -6.45 -6.37 8.56
CA PRO A 40 -6.71 -4.94 8.62
C PRO A 40 -6.19 -4.38 9.96
N LEU A 41 -5.73 -3.13 9.93
CA LEU A 41 -5.45 -2.36 11.15
C LEU A 41 -6.78 -1.83 11.70
N ALA A 42 -6.94 -1.89 13.02
CA ALA A 42 -8.10 -1.30 13.67
C ALA A 42 -8.07 0.23 13.59
N GLY A 43 -9.23 0.86 13.34
CA GLY A 43 -9.41 2.30 13.40
C GLY A 43 -8.90 3.04 12.16
N ALA A 44 -7.99 4.00 12.36
CA ALA A 44 -7.39 4.78 11.27
C ALA A 44 -6.09 4.11 10.82
N PRO A 45 -6.10 3.36 9.69
CA PRO A 45 -4.88 2.72 9.21
C PRO A 45 -3.82 3.78 8.91
N MET A 46 -2.55 3.36 9.02
CA MET A 46 -1.42 4.25 8.78
C MET A 46 -1.49 4.82 7.36
N ARG A 47 -1.28 6.14 7.25
CA ARG A 47 -1.31 6.83 5.96
C ARG A 47 0.11 7.07 5.47
N MET A 48 0.31 6.89 4.18
CA MET A 48 1.54 7.20 3.49
C MET A 48 1.25 8.13 2.31
N ARG A 49 2.20 9.02 2.02
CA ARG A 49 2.15 9.89 0.84
C ARG A 49 3.09 9.32 -0.22
N LEU A 50 2.51 8.79 -1.28
CA LEU A 50 3.26 8.42 -2.48
C LEU A 50 3.54 9.67 -3.31
N VAL A 51 4.80 9.84 -3.74
CA VAL A 51 5.24 10.99 -4.53
C VAL A 51 5.86 10.48 -5.82
N PHE A 52 5.35 10.96 -6.94
CA PHE A 52 5.95 10.74 -8.26
C PHE A 52 6.89 11.90 -8.58
N ALA A 53 8.18 11.62 -8.68
CA ALA A 53 9.22 12.59 -8.99
C ALA A 53 9.94 12.19 -10.28
N TRP A 54 10.23 13.17 -11.13
CA TRP A 54 10.99 12.96 -12.36
C TRP A 54 11.94 14.13 -12.60
N ARG A 55 12.90 13.89 -13.49
CA ARG A 55 13.84 14.89 -13.99
C ARG A 55 13.19 15.70 -15.11
N ARG A 56 13.10 17.03 -14.96
CA ARG A 56 12.40 17.92 -15.91
C ARG A 56 13.01 17.91 -17.31
N GLU A 57 14.30 17.59 -17.41
CA GLU A 57 15.04 17.44 -18.66
C GLU A 57 14.78 16.11 -19.37
N ARG A 58 14.13 15.13 -18.72
CA ARG A 58 13.86 13.80 -19.28
C ARG A 58 12.45 13.63 -19.81
N LEU A 59 11.47 14.30 -19.20
CA LEU A 59 10.05 14.23 -19.59
C LEU A 59 9.45 15.63 -19.57
N THR A 60 8.69 15.95 -20.62
CA THR A 60 7.78 17.10 -20.60
C THR A 60 6.69 16.88 -19.56
N TRP A 61 6.02 17.96 -19.14
CA TRP A 61 4.89 17.87 -18.23
C TRP A 61 3.78 16.95 -18.76
N SER A 62 3.45 17.01 -20.04
CA SER A 62 2.40 16.15 -20.62
C SER A 62 2.79 14.68 -20.63
N GLN A 63 4.07 14.35 -20.83
CA GLN A 63 4.57 12.98 -20.72
C GLN A 63 4.55 12.50 -19.26
N ALA A 64 5.06 13.31 -18.32
CA ALA A 64 5.06 12.98 -16.90
C ALA A 64 3.63 12.79 -16.36
N SER A 65 2.67 13.62 -16.77
CA SER A 65 1.27 13.48 -16.37
C SER A 65 0.64 12.18 -16.88
N ARG A 66 0.95 11.75 -18.11
CA ARG A 66 0.48 10.45 -18.63
C ARG A 66 1.05 9.29 -17.82
N VAL A 67 2.36 9.27 -17.60
CA VAL A 67 3.01 8.25 -16.77
C VAL A 67 2.44 8.23 -15.36
N PHE A 68 2.21 9.41 -14.77
CA PHE A 68 1.60 9.51 -13.45
C PHE A 68 0.20 8.89 -13.41
N ALA A 69 -0.65 9.18 -14.41
CA ALA A 69 -1.99 8.61 -14.50
C ALA A 69 -1.94 7.08 -14.60
N ASP A 70 -1.03 6.53 -15.42
CA ASP A 70 -0.86 5.09 -15.59
C ASP A 70 -0.38 4.43 -14.28
N VAL A 71 0.61 5.02 -13.61
CA VAL A 71 1.13 4.53 -12.31
C VAL A 71 0.06 4.58 -11.24
N LEU A 72 -0.69 5.69 -11.16
CA LEU A 72 -1.79 5.85 -10.21
C LEU A 72 -2.88 4.81 -10.46
N GLY A 73 -3.27 4.60 -11.71
CA GLY A 73 -4.27 3.61 -12.10
C GLY A 73 -3.83 2.19 -11.74
N ALA A 74 -2.58 1.83 -12.04
CA ALA A 74 -2.03 0.51 -11.71
C ALA A 74 -1.97 0.28 -10.19
N TYR A 75 -1.52 1.27 -9.42
CA TYR A 75 -1.49 1.18 -7.96
C TYR A 75 -2.90 1.07 -7.36
N ALA A 76 -3.83 1.91 -7.83
CA ALA A 76 -5.21 1.89 -7.36
C ALA A 76 -5.91 0.56 -7.68
N GLY A 77 -5.69 0.01 -8.88
CA GLY A 77 -6.18 -1.31 -9.27
C GLY A 77 -5.68 -2.41 -8.33
N GLN A 78 -4.36 -2.48 -8.11
CA GLN A 78 -3.78 -3.47 -7.20
C GLN A 78 -4.27 -3.32 -5.74
N ALA A 79 -4.50 -2.09 -5.29
CA ALA A 79 -5.06 -1.84 -3.97
C ALA A 79 -6.54 -2.29 -3.90
N ALA A 80 -7.33 -2.08 -4.95
CA ALA A 80 -8.72 -2.54 -5.04
C ALA A 80 -8.86 -4.07 -5.11
N ASP A 81 -7.85 -4.76 -5.64
CA ASP A 81 -7.81 -6.22 -5.66
C ASP A 81 -7.59 -6.83 -4.28
N SER A 82 -7.06 -6.06 -3.32
CA SER A 82 -6.82 -6.55 -1.95
C SER A 82 -8.14 -6.82 -1.21
N PRO A 83 -8.44 -8.08 -0.84
CA PRO A 83 -9.69 -8.42 -0.16
C PRO A 83 -9.76 -7.84 1.26
N VAL A 84 -8.62 -7.45 1.82
CA VAL A 84 -8.52 -6.88 3.18
C VAL A 84 -8.65 -5.36 3.16
N PHE A 85 -8.10 -4.70 2.12
CA PHE A 85 -8.13 -3.24 2.03
C PHE A 85 -9.39 -2.70 1.35
N ARG A 86 -9.90 -3.39 0.31
CA ARG A 86 -11.05 -2.92 -0.48
C ARG A 86 -12.26 -2.51 0.36
N PRO A 87 -12.73 -3.27 1.37
CA PRO A 87 -13.91 -2.89 2.15
C PRO A 87 -13.75 -1.53 2.85
N TRP A 88 -12.56 -1.28 3.41
CA TRP A 88 -12.26 -0.01 4.06
C TRP A 88 -12.23 1.17 3.07
N TRP A 89 -11.70 0.92 1.87
CA TRP A 89 -11.65 1.92 0.81
C TRP A 89 -13.04 2.30 0.30
N GLU A 90 -13.90 1.32 0.05
CA GLU A 90 -15.27 1.51 -0.43
C GLU A 90 -16.11 2.31 0.57
N GLU A 91 -16.03 1.98 1.87
CA GLU A 91 -16.72 2.71 2.94
C GLU A 91 -16.33 4.20 2.97
N ARG A 92 -15.03 4.49 2.83
CA ARG A 92 -14.50 5.86 2.88
C ARG A 92 -14.70 6.64 1.58
N ALA A 93 -14.64 5.98 0.44
CA ALA A 93 -14.93 6.59 -0.85
C ALA A 93 -16.40 7.02 -0.92
N ALA A 94 -17.33 6.18 -0.47
CA ALA A 94 -18.74 6.53 -0.38
C ALA A 94 -18.97 7.77 0.50
N ALA A 95 -18.30 7.83 1.66
CA ALA A 95 -18.39 8.99 2.56
C ALA A 95 -17.85 10.29 1.94
N LEU A 96 -16.85 10.22 1.05
CA LEU A 96 -16.33 11.39 0.32
C LEU A 96 -17.30 11.86 -0.76
N THR A 97 -18.01 10.94 -1.43
CA THR A 97 -19.00 11.27 -2.46
C THR A 97 -20.31 11.79 -1.87
N SER A 98 -20.72 11.34 -0.69
CA SER A 98 -21.94 11.81 -0.01
C SER A 98 -21.80 13.17 0.67
N ALA A 99 -20.59 13.72 0.74
CA ALA A 99 -20.29 15.00 1.38
C ALA A 99 -20.12 16.17 0.39
N GLY A 100 -20.34 15.92 -0.91
CA GLY A 100 -20.34 16.93 -1.98
C GLY A 100 -21.72 17.11 -2.59
#